data_AF-A0A2N7YT04-F1
#
_entry.id   AF-A0A2N7YT04-F1
#
_cell.length_a   1.000
_cell.length_b   1.000
_cell.length_c   1.000
_cell.angle_alpha   90.00
_cell.angle_beta   90.00
_cell.angle_gamma   90.00
#
_symmetry.space_group_name_H-M   'P 1'
#
loop_
_entity.id
_entity.type
_entity.pdbx_description
1 polymer ?
#
loop_
_entity_poly.entity_id
_entity_poly.type
_entity_poly.pdbx_seq_one_letter_code
_entity_poly.pdbx_strand_id
1 'polypeptide(L)' 'MSHIDDFRFDSQKLLVELDATTTKMMVLVASKKVTGPEWEDAVKDQKSAFDDWISFLNSPELSIDRSDLI' A
#
# COMPACT_ATOMS: atom_id res chain seq x y z
N MET A 1 1.56 -12.91 19.77
CA MET A 1 0.85 -11.70 19.32
C MET A 1 -0.60 -12.06 19.15
N SER A 2 -1.54 -11.16 19.46
CA SER A 2 -2.94 -11.38 19.10
C SER A 2 -3.10 -11.22 17.58
N HIS A 3 -4.12 -11.84 16.98
CA HIS A 3 -4.44 -11.65 15.54
C HIS A 3 -4.62 -10.16 15.17
N ILE A 4 -5.00 -9.31 16.12
CA ILE A 4 -5.13 -7.86 15.95
C ILE A 4 -3.76 -7.18 15.83
N ASP A 5 -2.77 -7.63 16.61
CA ASP A 5 -1.41 -7.08 16.53
C ASP A 5 -0.76 -7.39 15.18
N ASP A 6 -0.96 -8.61 14.68
CA ASP A 6 -0.45 -9.04 13.38
C ASP A 6 -1.14 -8.26 12.24
N PHE A 7 -2.47 -8.08 12.31
CA PHE A 7 -3.20 -7.23 11.36
C PHE A 7 -2.69 -5.79 11.33
N ARG A 8 -2.50 -5.18 12.52
CA ARG A 8 -2.00 -3.80 12.63
C ARG A 8 -0.59 -3.69 12.07
N PHE A 9 0.28 -4.66 12.36
CA PHE A 9 1.65 -4.68 11.87
C PHE A 9 1.69 -4.78 10.34
N ASP A 10 0.97 -5.73 9.75
CA ASP A 10 0.94 -5.91 8.30
C ASP A 10 0.27 -4.73 7.60
N SER A 11 -0.81 -4.18 8.18
CA SER A 11 -1.43 -2.95 7.68
C SER A 11 -0.45 -1.79 7.65
N GLN A 12 0.28 -1.57 8.74
CA GLN A 12 1.27 -0.50 8.82
C GLN A 12 2.36 -0.68 7.76
N LYS A 13 2.86 -1.90 7.58
CA LYS A 13 3.88 -2.21 6.58
C LYS A 13 3.40 -1.88 5.16
N LEU A 14 2.20 -2.33 4.78
CA LEU A 14 1.63 -2.09 3.44
C LEU A 14 1.33 -0.61 3.20
N LEU A 15 0.79 0.09 4.20
CA LEU A 15 0.51 1.52 4.10
C LEU A 15 1.79 2.36 3.97
N VAL A 16 2.87 2.00 4.66
CA VAL A 16 4.18 2.65 4.52
C VAL A 16 4.74 2.46 3.11
N GLU A 17 4.62 1.25 2.54
CA GLU A 17 5.06 0.99 1.15
C GLU A 17 4.25 1.79 0.13
N LEU A 18 2.92 1.89 0.33
CA LEU A 18 2.04 2.70 -0.52
C LEU A 18 2.37 4.19 -0.43
N ASP A 19 2.67 4.71 0.76
CA ASP A 19 3.08 6.11 0.95
C ASP A 19 4.44 6.39 0.30
N ALA A 20 5.40 5.46 0.42
CA ALA A 20 6.72 5.58 -0.19
C ALA A 20 6.63 5.64 -1.73
N THR A 21 5.85 4.75 -2.34
CA THR A 21 5.63 4.74 -3.80
C THR A 21 4.86 5.98 -4.28
N THR A 22 3.86 6.43 -3.52
CA THR A 22 3.13 7.68 -3.81
C THR A 22 4.06 8.90 -3.71
N THR A 23 4.93 8.94 -2.69
CA THR A 23 5.93 9.99 -2.51
C THR A 23 6.94 10.04 -3.66
N LYS A 24 7.38 8.88 -4.17
CA LYS A 24 8.22 8.79 -5.37
C LYS A 24 7.52 9.45 -6.57
N MET A 25 6.24 9.17 -6.80
CA MET A 25 5.47 9.84 -7.86
C MET A 25 5.39 11.36 -7.65
N MET A 26 5.14 11.82 -6.42
CA MET A 26 5.10 13.25 -6.09
C MET A 26 6.43 13.95 -6.41
N VAL A 27 7.57 13.32 -6.11
CA VAL A 27 8.90 13.84 -6.44
C VAL A 27 9.11 13.97 -7.95
N LEU A 28 8.67 12.97 -8.72
CA LEU A 28 8.75 12.99 -10.18
C LEU A 28 7.89 14.09 -10.79
N VAL A 29 6.66 14.27 -10.29
CA VAL A 29 5.77 15.37 -10.68
C VAL A 29 6.41 16.72 -10.40
N ALA A 30 6.95 16.92 -9.18
CA ALA A 30 7.64 18.15 -8.81
C ALA A 30 8.85 18.45 -9.71
N SER A 31 9.52 17.39 -10.19
CA SER A 31 10.65 17.46 -11.11
C SER A 31 10.26 17.54 -12.59
N LYS A 32 8.96 17.64 -12.92
CA LYS A 32 8.41 17.61 -14.28
C LYS A 32 8.73 16.33 -15.08
N LYS A 33 9.04 15.24 -14.39
CA LYS A 33 9.33 13.91 -14.96
C LYS A 33 8.09 13.03 -14.94
N VAL A 34 7.09 13.40 -15.72
CA VAL A 34 5.76 12.73 -15.74
C VAL A 34 5.54 11.85 -16.96
N THR A 35 6.62 11.47 -17.65
CA THR A 35 6.63 10.64 -18.85
C THR A 35 7.94 9.85 -18.94
N GLY A 36 7.92 8.75 -19.70
CA GLY A 36 9.10 7.92 -19.94
C GLY A 36 9.35 6.88 -18.84
N PRO A 37 10.45 6.11 -18.93
CA PRO A 37 10.64 4.89 -18.14
C PRO A 37 10.57 5.10 -16.62
N GLU A 38 11.19 6.18 -16.12
CA GLU A 38 11.20 6.49 -14.68
C GLU A 38 9.79 6.75 -14.11
N TRP A 39 8.91 7.36 -14.91
CA TRP A 39 7.52 7.57 -14.55
C TRP A 39 6.70 6.29 -14.66
N GLU A 40 6.88 5.52 -15.73
CA GLU A 40 6.19 4.25 -15.95
C GLU A 40 6.51 3.23 -14.85
N ASP A 41 7.77 3.14 -14.44
CA ASP A 41 8.20 2.31 -13.32
C ASP A 41 7.56 2.78 -12.00
N ALA A 42 7.54 4.09 -11.73
CA ALA A 42 6.91 4.62 -10.53
C ALA A 42 5.38 4.36 -10.49
N VAL A 43 4.70 4.48 -11.63
CA VAL A 43 3.26 4.14 -11.77
C VAL A 43 3.04 2.65 -11.52
N LYS A 44 3.90 1.78 -12.05
CA LYS A 44 3.80 0.34 -11.85
C LYS A 44 4.04 -0.05 -10.39
N ASP A 45 5.06 0.52 -9.75
CA ASP A 45 5.39 0.31 -8.35
C ASP A 45 4.22 0.73 -7.45
N GLN A 46 3.68 1.93 -7.66
CA GLN A 46 2.56 2.45 -6.87
C GLN A 46 1.29 1.62 -7.07
N LYS A 47 1.00 1.19 -8.30
CA LYS A 47 -0.12 0.30 -8.57
C LYS A 47 0.03 -1.04 -7.86
N SER A 48 1.22 -1.64 -7.90
CA SER A 48 1.48 -2.91 -7.21
C SER A 48 1.26 -2.77 -5.70
N ALA A 49 1.80 -1.71 -5.08
CA ALA A 49 1.61 -1.46 -3.65
C ALA A 49 0.14 -1.23 -3.29
N PHE A 50 -0.62 -0.57 -4.15
CA PHE A 50 -2.06 -0.40 -3.99
C PHE A 50 -2.81 -1.73 -4.10
N ASP A 51 -2.51 -2.54 -5.12
CA ASP A 51 -3.12 -3.85 -5.32
C ASP A 51 -2.82 -4.79 -4.14
N ASP A 52 -1.60 -4.78 -3.61
CA ASP A 52 -1.21 -5.55 -2.41
C ASP A 52 -2.00 -5.11 -1.17
N TRP A 53 -2.15 -3.80 -0.95
CA TRP A 53 -2.96 -3.26 0.14
C TRP A 53 -4.44 -3.66 0.03
N ILE A 54 -5.03 -3.55 -1.16
CA ILE A 54 -6.42 -3.93 -1.39
C ILE A 54 -6.62 -5.44 -1.27
N SER A 55 -5.66 -6.24 -1.75
CA SER A 55 -5.67 -7.69 -1.61
C SER A 55 -5.64 -8.10 -0.14
N PHE A 56 -4.77 -7.48 0.65
CA PHE A 56 -4.71 -7.69 2.10
C PHE A 56 -6.05 -7.36 2.79
N LEU A 57 -6.64 -6.20 2.51
CA LEU A 57 -7.94 -5.80 3.08
C LEU A 57 -9.10 -6.74 2.71
N ASN A 58 -9.03 -7.37 1.54
CA ASN A 58 -10.03 -8.32 1.06
C ASN A 58 -9.68 -9.77 1.40
N SER A 59 -8.55 -10.02 2.07
CA SER A 59 -8.15 -11.36 2.45
C SER A 59 -9.16 -11.96 3.44
N PRO A 60 -9.65 -13.19 3.19
CA PRO A 60 -10.58 -13.86 4.09
C PRO A 60 -9.97 -14.20 5.46
N GLU A 61 -8.65 -14.09 5.67
CA GLU A 61 -8.07 -14.17 7.02
C GLU A 61 -8.50 -12.99 7.93
N LEU A 62 -8.99 -11.90 7.33
CA LEU A 62 -9.65 -10.79 8.03
C LEU A 62 -11.15 -11.01 8.27
N SER A 63 -11.67 -12.20 7.91
CA SER A 63 -13.03 -12.61 8.27
C SER A 63 -13.13 -13.10 9.72
N ILE A 64 -12.05 -13.02 10.50
CA ILE A 64 -12.16 -13.04 11.95
C ILE A 64 -12.85 -11.74 12.34
N ASP A 65 -14.12 -11.92 12.68
CA ASP A 65 -15.12 -10.98 13.11
C ASP A 65 -14.67 -9.50 13.24
N ARG A 66 -15.02 -8.67 12.24
CA ARG A 66 -14.83 -7.21 12.28
C ARG A 66 -15.56 -6.55 13.48
N SER A 67 -16.37 -7.31 14.23
CA SER A 67 -17.00 -6.90 15.49
C SER A 67 -16.00 -6.66 16.62
N ASP A 68 -14.80 -7.26 16.57
CA ASP A 68 -13.76 -7.08 17.62
C ASP A 68 -12.90 -5.82 17.42
N LEU A 69 -13.14 -5.06 16.35
CA LEU A 69 -12.39 -3.86 15.96
C LEU A 69 -13.07 -2.53 16.34
N ILE A 70 -14.24 -2.56 16.99
CA ILE A 70 -15.01 -1.37 17.43
C ILE A 70 -15.07 -1.28 18.96
#